data_AF-A0A679J437-F1
#
_entry.id   AF-A0A679J437-F1
#
_cell.length_a   1.000
_cell.length_b   1.000
_cell.length_c   1.000
_cell.angle_alpha   90.00
_cell.angle_beta   90.00
_cell.angle_gamma   90.00
#
_symmetry.space_group_name_H-M   'P 1'
#
loop_
_entity.id
_entity.type
_entity.pdbx_description
1 polymer ?
#
loop_
_entity_poly.entity_id
_entity_poly.type
_entity_poly.pdbx_seq_one_letter_code
_entity_poly.pdbx_strand_id
1 'polypeptide(L)'
;MASGGASAALVPAAASPPAAAALSVMAAALPIMAAVLAVCATALTGLSQASALPPDLAARFYGFFLLQYPLFTFALIYALARIVAMAATSTASLPRRIAGALAGAALLLALGLYPTFGGLVLRAGFATGGMTFLTYQPMNAAFAIGAAASAFVFGSALAVSRILIGGGASAPSWGRRLAIGLFRCGTGFLALWFAFAVIGQAHPAGFGPWPRRAMSAGEAVMGMSLVLVGFLPHAILVWLALRDRSKRKKPDTLSVAA
;
A
#
# COMPACT_ATOMS: atom_id res chain seq x y z
N MET A 1 -4.70 51.12 -44.05
CA MET A 1 -3.62 50.19 -44.43
C MET A 1 -2.59 50.21 -43.31
N ALA A 2 -2.24 49.17 -42.56
CA ALA A 2 -2.66 47.79 -42.48
C ALA A 2 -2.58 47.36 -41.00
N SER A 3 -3.57 46.58 -40.56
CA SER A 3 -3.67 45.95 -39.24
C SER A 3 -2.71 44.75 -39.13
N GLY A 4 -1.79 44.78 -38.17
CA GLY A 4 -0.90 43.67 -37.85
C GLY A 4 -1.30 42.99 -36.54
N GLY A 5 -2.39 42.22 -36.56
CA GLY A 5 -2.79 41.37 -35.43
C GLY A 5 -1.85 40.17 -35.32
N ALA A 6 -1.00 40.16 -34.30
CA ALA A 6 -0.22 38.98 -33.95
C ALA A 6 -1.13 37.95 -33.26
N SER A 7 -1.70 37.05 -34.07
CA SER A 7 -2.34 35.83 -33.56
C SER A 7 -1.30 35.00 -32.81
N ALA A 8 -1.40 35.02 -31.48
CA ALA A 8 -0.72 34.05 -30.63
C ALA A 8 -1.24 32.66 -30.98
N ALA A 9 -0.48 31.94 -31.81
CA ALA A 9 -0.75 30.55 -32.11
C ALA A 9 -0.68 29.74 -30.81
N LEU A 10 -1.83 29.27 -30.36
CA LEU A 10 -1.96 28.25 -29.31
C LEU A 10 -1.28 26.97 -29.82
N VAL A 11 0.01 26.81 -29.51
CA VAL A 11 0.72 25.55 -29.72
C VAL A 11 0.13 24.52 -28.76
N PRO A 12 -0.38 23.38 -29.24
CA PRO A 12 -0.97 22.37 -28.37
C PRO A 12 0.08 21.82 -27.40
N ALA A 13 -0.29 21.74 -26.13
CA ALA A 13 0.54 21.24 -25.05
C ALA A 13 1.13 19.87 -25.41
N ALA A 14 2.44 19.82 -25.66
CA ALA A 14 3.14 18.59 -26.00
C ALA A 14 2.86 17.51 -24.96
N ALA A 15 2.18 16.44 -25.40
CA ALA A 15 1.85 15.26 -24.61
C ALA A 15 3.11 14.73 -23.91
N SER A 16 2.93 14.23 -22.68
CA SER A 16 4.05 13.65 -21.93
C SER A 16 4.66 12.47 -22.71
N PRO A 17 5.99 12.28 -22.71
CA PRO A 17 6.58 11.12 -23.37
C PRO A 17 6.03 9.84 -22.74
N PRO A 18 5.66 8.83 -23.55
CA PRO A 18 4.92 7.64 -23.11
C PRO A 18 5.64 6.86 -21.99
N ALA A 19 6.97 6.89 -21.95
CA ALA A 19 7.78 6.14 -20.99
C ALA A 19 7.64 6.61 -19.53
N ALA A 20 7.53 7.93 -19.27
CA ALA A 20 7.42 8.46 -17.90
C ALA A 20 6.03 8.20 -17.30
N ALA A 21 4.99 8.27 -18.13
CA ALA A 21 3.64 7.90 -17.75
C ALA A 21 3.53 6.40 -17.43
N ALA A 22 4.10 5.55 -18.29
CA ALA A 22 4.14 4.10 -18.07
C ALA A 22 4.82 3.71 -16.74
N LEU A 23 5.96 4.34 -16.42
CA LEU A 23 6.67 4.10 -15.16
C LEU A 23 5.83 4.47 -13.93
N SER A 24 5.05 5.55 -14.01
CA SER A 24 4.17 5.98 -12.91
C SER A 24 3.00 5.03 -12.67
N VAL A 25 2.41 4.49 -13.75
CA VAL A 25 1.34 3.49 -13.69
C VAL A 25 1.89 2.20 -13.14
N MET A 26 3.01 1.72 -13.67
CA MET A 26 3.65 0.47 -13.23
C MET A 26 4.05 0.53 -11.75
N ALA A 27 4.66 1.63 -11.29
CA ALA A 27 5.04 1.78 -9.88
C ALA A 27 3.84 1.86 -8.92
N ALA A 28 2.66 2.30 -9.40
CA ALA A 28 1.44 2.33 -8.61
C ALA A 28 0.68 0.98 -8.63
N ALA A 29 0.71 0.28 -9.76
CA ALA A 29 0.04 -1.02 -9.95
C ALA A 29 0.83 -2.20 -9.36
N LEU A 30 2.16 -2.13 -9.36
CA LEU A 30 3.06 -3.21 -8.92
C LEU A 30 2.65 -3.82 -7.56
N PRO A 31 2.34 -3.03 -6.52
CA PRO A 31 1.94 -3.59 -5.22
C PRO A 31 0.65 -4.42 -5.28
N ILE A 32 -0.37 -3.97 -6.01
CA ILE A 32 -1.63 -4.72 -6.17
C ILE A 32 -1.36 -5.98 -6.98
N MET A 33 -0.63 -5.86 -8.09
CA MET A 33 -0.29 -7.01 -8.94
C MET A 33 0.47 -8.07 -8.14
N ALA A 34 1.45 -7.68 -7.32
CA ALA A 34 2.21 -8.60 -6.48
C ALA A 34 1.32 -9.33 -5.48
N ALA A 35 0.39 -8.62 -4.83
CA ALA A 35 -0.54 -9.23 -3.88
C ALA A 35 -1.52 -10.20 -4.57
N VAL A 36 -2.09 -9.83 -5.72
CA VAL A 36 -2.98 -10.68 -6.52
C VAL A 36 -2.24 -11.91 -7.03
N LEU A 37 -1.04 -11.74 -7.59
CA LEU A 37 -0.21 -12.86 -8.05
C LEU A 37 0.18 -13.79 -6.90
N ALA A 38 0.37 -13.28 -5.69
CA ALA A 38 0.62 -14.11 -4.53
C ALA A 38 -0.61 -14.94 -4.10
N VAL A 39 -1.83 -14.40 -4.24
CA VAL A 39 -3.06 -15.19 -4.08
C VAL A 39 -3.10 -16.31 -5.13
N CYS A 40 -2.86 -15.98 -6.41
CA CYS A 40 -2.80 -16.98 -7.49
C CYS A 40 -1.75 -18.06 -7.20
N ALA A 41 -0.54 -17.67 -6.82
CA ALA A 41 0.54 -18.59 -6.52
C ALA A 41 0.18 -19.51 -5.36
N THR A 42 -0.45 -18.98 -4.31
CA THR A 42 -0.90 -19.75 -3.14
C THR A 42 -1.96 -20.78 -3.54
N ALA A 43 -2.91 -20.41 -4.40
CA ALA A 43 -3.93 -21.32 -4.92
C ALA A 43 -3.34 -22.40 -5.84
N LEU A 44 -2.46 -22.02 -6.77
CA LEU A 44 -1.86 -22.95 -7.75
C LEU A 44 -0.89 -23.95 -7.10
N THR A 45 -0.16 -23.53 -6.07
CA THR A 45 0.78 -24.41 -5.36
C THR A 45 0.10 -25.29 -4.31
N GLY A 46 -1.17 -25.04 -3.98
CA GLY A 46 -1.87 -25.72 -2.90
C GLY A 46 -1.27 -25.42 -1.51
N LEU A 47 -0.53 -24.31 -1.37
CA LEU A 47 0.17 -23.95 -0.14
C LEU A 47 -0.82 -23.85 1.02
N SER A 48 -0.60 -24.67 2.04
CA SER A 48 -1.47 -24.79 3.21
C SER A 48 -0.67 -25.25 4.43
N GLN A 49 -1.34 -25.35 5.59
CA GLN A 49 -0.75 -25.90 6.81
C GLN A 49 -0.30 -27.35 6.68
N ALA A 50 -0.81 -28.08 5.69
CA ALA A 50 -0.34 -29.42 5.37
C ALA A 50 1.05 -29.42 4.68
N SER A 51 1.51 -28.27 4.18
CA SER A 51 2.86 -28.11 3.63
C SER A 51 3.86 -28.08 4.79
N ALA A 52 4.85 -28.97 4.74
CA ALA A 52 5.81 -29.18 5.83
C ALA A 52 6.60 -27.89 6.14
N LEU A 53 6.27 -27.25 7.27
CA LEU A 53 7.14 -26.27 7.92
C LEU A 53 7.80 -26.92 9.13
N PRO A 54 9.06 -26.57 9.45
CA PRO A 54 9.65 -26.91 10.73
C PRO A 54 8.74 -26.50 11.90
N PRO A 55 8.60 -27.33 12.96
CA PRO A 55 7.64 -27.08 14.06
C PRO A 55 7.76 -25.69 14.69
N ASP A 56 8.99 -25.20 14.87
CA ASP A 56 9.25 -23.87 15.44
C ASP A 56 8.75 -22.71 14.56
N LEU A 57 8.75 -22.90 13.24
CA LEU A 57 8.20 -21.94 12.28
C LEU A 57 6.68 -22.07 12.22
N ALA A 58 6.15 -23.29 12.21
CA ALA A 58 4.72 -23.56 12.24
C ALA A 58 4.06 -22.87 13.46
N ALA A 59 4.65 -22.99 14.66
CA ALA A 59 4.13 -22.35 15.87
C ALA A 59 4.07 -20.81 15.80
N ARG A 60 4.95 -20.18 15.02
CA ARG A 60 5.01 -18.72 14.86
C ARG A 60 4.06 -18.20 13.79
N PHE A 61 3.80 -18.99 12.74
CA PHE A 61 2.96 -18.59 11.62
C PHE A 61 1.51 -19.08 11.73
N TYR A 62 1.29 -20.32 12.17
CA TYR A 62 -0.01 -20.96 12.24
C TYR A 62 -0.74 -20.67 13.56
N GLY A 63 -0.92 -19.37 13.85
CA GLY A 63 -1.61 -18.87 15.03
C GLY A 63 -3.01 -18.32 14.73
N PHE A 64 -3.68 -17.84 15.79
CA PHE A 64 -5.01 -17.23 15.76
C PHE A 64 -5.19 -16.23 14.60
N PHE A 65 -4.26 -15.30 14.42
CA PHE A 65 -4.41 -14.22 13.45
C PHE A 65 -4.36 -14.68 11.99
N LEU A 66 -3.61 -15.74 11.66
CA LEU A 66 -3.58 -16.25 10.29
C LEU A 66 -4.89 -16.96 9.95
N LEU A 67 -5.49 -17.64 10.95
CA LEU A 67 -6.80 -18.28 10.79
C LEU A 67 -7.93 -17.25 10.68
N GLN A 68 -7.88 -16.17 11.46
CA GLN A 68 -8.95 -15.16 11.50
C GLN A 68 -8.81 -14.07 10.44
N TYR A 69 -7.58 -13.72 10.05
CA TYR A 69 -7.28 -12.65 9.09
C TYR A 69 -6.30 -13.12 8.00
N PRO A 70 -6.67 -14.16 7.22
CA PRO A 70 -5.76 -14.79 6.26
C PRO A 70 -5.23 -13.81 5.21
N LEU A 71 -6.07 -12.86 4.77
CA LEU A 71 -5.72 -11.90 3.73
C LEU A 71 -4.66 -10.86 4.17
N PHE A 72 -4.34 -10.78 5.46
CA PHE A 72 -3.23 -9.97 5.94
C PHE A 72 -1.88 -10.43 5.35
N THR A 73 -1.75 -11.71 5.01
CA THR A 73 -0.56 -12.25 4.31
C THR A 73 -0.31 -11.50 3.01
N PHE A 74 -1.37 -11.27 2.23
CA PHE A 74 -1.28 -10.58 0.94
C PHE A 74 -1.12 -9.05 1.13
N ALA A 75 -1.62 -8.50 2.23
CA ALA A 75 -1.31 -7.11 2.62
C ALA A 75 0.19 -6.91 2.91
N LEU A 76 0.87 -7.87 3.54
CA LEU A 76 2.33 -7.81 3.74
C LEU A 76 3.07 -7.79 2.39
N ILE A 77 2.66 -8.65 1.45
CA ILE A 77 3.24 -8.70 0.10
C ILE A 77 3.02 -7.39 -0.64
N TYR A 78 1.80 -6.83 -0.55
CA TYR A 78 1.49 -5.51 -1.06
C TYR A 78 2.45 -4.45 -0.52
N ALA A 79 2.65 -4.39 0.79
CA ALA A 79 3.52 -3.38 1.40
C ALA A 79 5.00 -3.57 1.08
N LEU A 80 5.50 -4.81 1.01
CA LEU A 80 6.87 -5.08 0.56
C LEU A 80 7.08 -4.61 -0.89
N ALA A 81 6.18 -4.97 -1.80
CA ALA A 81 6.22 -4.49 -3.18
C ALA A 81 6.10 -2.96 -3.26
N ARG A 82 5.32 -2.34 -2.36
CA ARG A 82 5.22 -0.89 -2.25
C ARG A 82 6.55 -0.25 -1.83
N ILE A 83 7.27 -0.84 -0.87
CA ILE A 83 8.60 -0.39 -0.44
C ILE A 83 9.59 -0.46 -1.60
N VAL A 84 9.59 -1.56 -2.36
CA VAL A 84 10.41 -1.70 -3.58
C VAL A 84 10.04 -0.61 -4.61
N ALA A 85 8.76 -0.36 -4.87
CA ALA A 85 8.31 0.69 -5.78
C ALA A 85 8.71 2.11 -5.29
N MET A 86 8.69 2.35 -3.97
CA MET A 86 9.18 3.61 -3.38
C MET A 86 10.68 3.78 -3.63
N ALA A 87 11.46 2.73 -3.42
CA ALA A 87 12.89 2.74 -3.71
C ALA A 87 13.14 2.96 -5.20
N ALA A 88 12.46 2.24 -6.09
CA ALA A 88 12.61 2.34 -7.55
C ALA A 88 12.35 3.76 -8.09
N THR A 89 11.40 4.48 -7.49
CA THR A 89 11.00 5.84 -7.93
C THR A 89 11.68 6.98 -7.16
N SER A 90 12.55 6.67 -6.20
CA SER A 90 13.28 7.66 -5.41
C SER A 90 14.44 8.29 -6.20
N THR A 91 14.70 9.57 -5.93
CA THR A 91 15.85 10.31 -6.47
C THR A 91 17.06 10.33 -5.52
N ALA A 92 16.99 9.63 -4.39
CA ALA A 92 18.12 9.49 -3.48
C ALA A 92 19.24 8.63 -4.08
N SER A 93 20.44 8.66 -3.48
CA SER A 93 21.55 7.78 -3.87
C SER A 93 21.17 6.30 -3.73
N LEU A 94 21.73 5.45 -4.57
CA LEU A 94 21.44 4.00 -4.56
C LEU A 94 21.67 3.35 -3.19
N PRO A 95 22.79 3.61 -2.47
CA PRO A 95 23.00 3.02 -1.14
C PRO A 95 21.90 3.39 -0.15
N ARG A 96 21.46 4.66 -0.14
CA ARG A 96 20.38 5.13 0.73
C ARG A 96 19.05 4.46 0.38
N ARG A 97 18.75 4.28 -0.90
CA ARG A 97 17.53 3.61 -1.38
C ARG A 97 17.49 2.16 -0.91
N ILE A 98 18.60 1.43 -1.05
CA ILE A 98 18.73 0.04 -0.62
C ILE A 98 18.61 -0.06 0.91
N ALA A 99 19.43 0.70 1.65
CA ALA A 99 19.42 0.67 3.11
C ALA A 99 18.03 1.05 3.67
N GLY A 100 17.41 2.10 3.14
CA GLY A 100 16.07 2.52 3.55
C GLY A 100 14.98 1.50 3.21
N ALA A 101 15.08 0.82 2.06
CA ALA A 101 14.14 -0.25 1.69
C ALA A 101 14.29 -1.47 2.60
N LEU A 102 15.53 -1.88 2.90
CA LEU A 102 15.82 -3.00 3.80
C LEU A 102 15.35 -2.71 5.22
N ALA A 103 15.69 -1.53 5.77
CA ALA A 103 15.24 -1.13 7.10
C ALA A 103 13.71 -1.00 7.18
N GLY A 104 13.09 -0.44 6.14
CA GLY A 104 11.62 -0.35 6.05
C GLY A 104 10.94 -1.71 5.97
N ALA A 105 11.48 -2.63 5.16
CA ALA A 105 10.97 -4.00 5.06
C ALA A 105 11.15 -4.75 6.39
N ALA A 106 12.30 -4.60 7.04
CA ALA A 106 12.55 -5.19 8.36
C ALA A 106 11.56 -4.67 9.42
N LEU A 107 11.30 -3.36 9.46
CA LEU A 107 10.31 -2.75 10.35
C LEU A 107 8.90 -3.29 10.07
N LEU A 108 8.48 -3.33 8.81
CA LEU A 108 7.18 -3.86 8.41
C LEU A 108 7.01 -5.32 8.84
N LEU A 109 8.02 -6.15 8.57
CA LEU A 109 8.01 -7.56 8.94
C LEU A 109 8.03 -7.76 10.46
N ALA A 110 8.81 -6.98 11.20
CA ALA A 110 8.80 -7.00 12.66
C ALA A 110 7.41 -6.65 13.19
N LEU A 111 6.79 -5.56 12.72
CA LEU A 111 5.45 -5.17 13.15
C LEU A 111 4.36 -6.15 12.71
N GLY A 112 4.54 -6.85 11.59
CA GLY A 112 3.55 -7.78 11.04
C GLY A 112 3.71 -9.24 11.49
N LEU A 113 4.90 -9.66 11.92
CA LEU A 113 5.22 -11.08 12.19
C LEU A 113 5.79 -11.33 13.58
N TYR A 114 6.21 -10.30 14.34
CA TYR A 114 6.72 -10.47 15.70
C TYR A 114 5.67 -10.09 16.75
N PRO A 115 5.47 -10.90 17.82
CA PRO A 115 6.16 -12.18 18.11
C PRO A 115 5.67 -13.37 17.28
N THR A 116 4.46 -13.27 16.71
CA THR A 116 3.83 -14.27 15.84
C THR A 116 3.11 -13.57 14.69
N PHE A 117 2.63 -14.32 13.69
CA PHE A 117 1.88 -13.78 12.55
C PHE A 117 0.76 -12.83 13.02
N GLY A 118 0.63 -11.71 12.31
CA GLY A 118 -0.24 -10.60 12.66
C GLY A 118 0.47 -9.53 13.50
N GLY A 119 1.47 -9.93 14.29
CA GLY A 119 2.36 -9.05 15.04
C GLY A 119 1.65 -7.95 15.80
N LEU A 120 2.27 -6.77 15.89
CA LEU A 120 1.65 -5.59 16.47
C LEU A 120 0.48 -5.08 15.61
N VAL A 121 0.50 -5.26 14.29
CA VAL A 121 -0.53 -4.72 13.39
C VAL A 121 -1.91 -5.27 13.72
N LEU A 122 -2.08 -6.59 13.69
CA LEU A 122 -3.37 -7.23 13.96
C LEU A 122 -3.70 -7.26 15.46
N ARG A 123 -2.68 -7.29 16.33
CA ARG A 123 -2.90 -7.17 17.79
C ARG A 123 -3.45 -5.81 18.18
N ALA A 124 -2.95 -4.72 17.58
CA ALA A 124 -3.50 -3.40 17.80
C ALA A 124 -4.98 -3.34 17.36
N GLY A 125 -5.30 -3.86 16.18
CA GLY A 125 -6.69 -3.91 15.72
C GLY A 125 -7.61 -4.74 16.61
N PHE A 126 -7.18 -5.94 16.98
CA PHE A 126 -7.96 -6.83 17.83
C PHE A 126 -8.15 -6.26 19.24
N ALA A 127 -7.11 -5.70 19.85
CA ALA A 127 -7.20 -5.08 21.17
C ALA A 127 -8.09 -3.84 21.16
N THR A 128 -7.88 -2.91 20.23
CA THR A 128 -8.67 -1.68 20.15
C THR A 128 -10.13 -1.97 19.77
N GLY A 129 -10.36 -2.82 18.76
CA GLY A 129 -11.72 -3.21 18.37
C GLY A 129 -12.43 -4.00 19.47
N GLY A 130 -11.74 -4.95 20.11
CA GLY A 130 -12.27 -5.72 21.24
C GLY A 130 -12.67 -4.84 22.41
N MET A 131 -11.78 -3.92 22.84
CA MET A 131 -12.10 -2.96 23.90
C MET A 131 -13.28 -2.06 23.54
N THR A 132 -13.35 -1.61 22.28
CA THR A 132 -14.47 -0.80 21.78
C THR A 132 -15.79 -1.54 21.90
N PHE A 133 -15.82 -2.82 21.52
CA PHE A 133 -17.00 -3.68 21.68
C PHE A 133 -17.37 -3.89 23.17
N LEU A 134 -16.37 -4.12 24.03
CA LEU A 134 -16.58 -4.27 25.48
C LEU A 134 -17.12 -2.98 26.14
N THR A 135 -16.90 -1.82 25.52
CA THR A 135 -17.52 -0.54 25.93
C THR A 135 -18.89 -0.28 25.29
N TYR A 136 -19.61 -1.34 24.92
CA TYR A 136 -20.99 -1.32 24.41
C TYR A 136 -21.18 -0.63 23.05
N GLN A 137 -20.12 -0.51 22.25
CA GLN A 137 -20.26 -0.05 20.86
C GLN A 137 -20.71 -1.19 19.95
N PRO A 138 -21.49 -0.90 18.88
CA PRO A 138 -21.95 -1.92 17.96
C PRO A 138 -20.78 -2.57 17.19
N MET A 139 -20.94 -3.83 16.79
CA MET A 139 -19.88 -4.64 16.18
C MET A 139 -19.23 -3.99 14.96
N ASN A 140 -20.03 -3.30 14.13
CA ASN A 140 -19.54 -2.56 12.97
C ASN A 140 -18.59 -1.41 13.37
N ALA A 141 -18.90 -0.66 14.42
CA ALA A 141 -18.05 0.41 14.93
C ALA A 141 -16.77 -0.15 15.54
N ALA A 142 -16.88 -1.20 16.35
CA ALA A 142 -15.74 -1.91 16.94
C ALA A 142 -14.79 -2.45 15.86
N PHE A 143 -15.33 -3.10 14.83
CA PHE A 143 -14.55 -3.59 13.69
C PHE A 143 -13.88 -2.45 12.91
N ALA A 144 -14.62 -1.38 12.61
CA ALA A 144 -14.07 -0.22 11.91
C ALA A 144 -12.91 0.42 12.71
N ILE A 145 -13.05 0.56 14.02
CA ILE A 145 -12.01 1.10 14.91
C ILE A 145 -10.79 0.16 14.98
N GLY A 146 -11.01 -1.15 15.05
CA GLY A 146 -9.91 -2.14 14.99
C GLY A 146 -9.17 -2.11 13.65
N ALA A 147 -9.89 -2.00 12.54
CA ALA A 147 -9.30 -1.82 11.21
C ALA A 147 -8.47 -0.53 11.13
N ALA A 148 -8.97 0.56 11.73
CA ALA A 148 -8.25 1.84 11.79
C ALA A 148 -6.94 1.72 12.57
N ALA A 149 -6.94 1.07 13.74
CA ALA A 149 -5.74 0.83 14.53
C ALA A 149 -4.71 -0.02 13.77
N SER A 150 -5.15 -1.08 13.09
CA SER A 150 -4.27 -1.90 12.24
C SER A 150 -3.66 -1.10 11.09
N ALA A 151 -4.50 -0.35 10.38
CA ALA A 151 -4.07 0.51 9.27
C ALA A 151 -3.11 1.61 9.73
N PHE A 152 -3.27 2.13 10.95
CA PHE A 152 -2.35 3.11 11.53
C PHE A 152 -0.95 2.52 11.75
N VAL A 153 -0.84 1.36 12.40
CA VAL A 153 0.45 0.70 12.65
C VAL A 153 1.11 0.32 11.31
N PHE A 154 0.35 -0.28 10.41
CA PHE A 154 0.82 -0.70 9.08
C PHE A 154 1.25 0.50 8.21
N GLY A 155 0.42 1.54 8.16
CA GLY A 155 0.69 2.76 7.42
C GLY A 155 1.88 3.54 7.97
N SER A 156 2.09 3.52 9.28
CA SER A 156 3.27 4.12 9.93
C SER A 156 4.56 3.45 9.47
N ALA A 157 4.58 2.12 9.34
CA ALA A 157 5.74 1.40 8.79
C ALA A 157 6.08 1.86 7.37
N LEU A 158 5.06 2.03 6.51
CA LEU A 158 5.23 2.55 5.14
C LEU A 158 5.70 4.01 5.12
N ALA A 159 5.18 4.84 6.02
CA ALA A 159 5.57 6.24 6.14
C ALA A 159 7.05 6.37 6.57
N VAL A 160 7.48 5.61 7.58
CA VAL A 160 8.88 5.54 8.01
C VAL A 160 9.77 5.02 6.88
N SER A 161 9.37 3.95 6.20
CA SER A 161 10.10 3.41 5.04
C SER A 161 10.33 4.48 3.96
N ARG A 162 9.30 5.27 3.65
CA ARG A 162 9.40 6.39 2.70
C ARG A 162 10.40 7.45 3.14
N ILE A 163 10.43 7.79 4.43
CA ILE A 163 11.37 8.78 4.99
C ILE A 163 12.82 8.26 4.88
N LEU A 164 13.05 6.99 5.22
CA LEU A 164 14.37 6.36 5.14
C LEU A 164 14.89 6.30 3.70
N ILE A 165 14.05 5.85 2.76
CA ILE A 165 14.35 5.79 1.32
C ILE A 165 14.64 7.19 0.74
N GLY A 166 13.99 8.24 1.26
CA GLY A 166 14.20 9.62 0.84
C GLY A 166 13.57 9.96 -0.53
N GLY A 167 14.06 11.04 -1.16
CA GLY A 167 13.56 11.52 -2.45
C GLY A 167 12.27 12.37 -2.38
N GLY A 168 12.01 13.00 -1.23
CA GLY A 168 10.92 13.97 -1.09
C GLY A 168 11.18 15.23 -1.92
N ALA A 169 10.18 15.69 -2.67
CA ALA A 169 10.26 16.97 -3.36
C ALA A 169 10.33 18.12 -2.34
N SER A 170 11.26 19.06 -2.52
CA SER A 170 11.27 20.31 -1.79
C SER A 170 10.01 21.10 -2.14
N ALA A 171 9.13 21.30 -1.16
CA ALA A 171 8.11 22.33 -1.28
C ALA A 171 8.75 23.67 -0.90
N PRO A 172 8.41 24.78 -1.59
CA PRO A 172 9.09 26.06 -1.41
C PRO A 172 8.82 26.73 -0.06
N SER A 173 7.72 26.39 0.62
CA SER A 173 7.41 26.91 1.96
C SER A 173 7.10 25.78 2.95
N TRP A 174 7.51 25.97 4.21
CA TRP A 174 7.30 25.02 5.31
C TRP A 174 5.81 24.71 5.54
N GLY A 175 4.95 25.74 5.58
CA GLY A 175 3.52 25.56 5.77
C GLY A 175 2.86 24.74 4.66
N ARG A 176 3.21 24.99 3.40
CA ARG A 176 2.71 24.20 2.26
C ARG A 176 3.24 22.77 2.29
N ARG A 177 4.48 22.56 2.74
CA ARG A 177 5.06 21.23 2.93
C ARG A 177 4.28 20.44 3.97
N LEU A 178 3.96 21.06 5.11
CA LEU A 178 3.21 20.44 6.19
C LEU A 178 1.78 20.10 5.75
N ALA A 179 1.07 21.05 5.12
CA ALA A 179 -0.30 20.82 4.64
C ALA A 179 -0.39 19.67 3.61
N ILE A 180 0.52 19.64 2.63
CA ILE A 180 0.58 18.54 1.65
C ILE A 180 0.95 17.21 2.32
N GLY A 181 1.85 17.26 3.30
CA GLY A 181 2.23 16.10 4.11
C GLY A 181 1.04 15.51 4.86
N LEU A 182 0.34 16.34 5.64
CA LEU A 182 -0.85 15.96 6.40
C LEU A 182 -1.96 15.44 5.51
N PHE A 183 -2.26 16.12 4.39
CA PHE A 183 -3.27 15.66 3.44
C PHE A 183 -2.94 14.28 2.86
N ARG A 184 -1.68 14.05 2.48
CA ARG A 184 -1.23 12.76 1.95
C ARG A 184 -1.22 11.66 3.02
N CYS A 185 -0.83 12.00 4.24
CA CYS A 185 -0.90 11.07 5.36
C CYS A 185 -2.35 10.70 5.68
N GLY A 186 -3.25 11.67 5.75
CA GLY A 186 -4.68 11.46 6.02
C GLY A 186 -5.35 10.63 4.92
N THR A 187 -5.20 11.01 3.65
CA THR A 187 -5.78 10.24 2.53
C THR A 187 -5.17 8.84 2.40
N GLY A 188 -3.86 8.70 2.61
CA GLY A 188 -3.19 7.40 2.65
C GLY A 188 -3.68 6.52 3.79
N PHE A 189 -3.87 7.09 4.98
CA PHE A 189 -4.45 6.40 6.13
C PHE A 189 -5.88 5.95 5.84
N LEU A 190 -6.75 6.83 5.33
CA LEU A 190 -8.14 6.48 4.99
C LEU A 190 -8.21 5.34 3.97
N ALA A 191 -7.34 5.36 2.95
CA ALA A 191 -7.27 4.30 1.95
C ALA A 191 -6.79 2.96 2.55
N LEU A 192 -5.82 2.98 3.47
CA LEU A 192 -5.37 1.77 4.16
C LEU A 192 -6.40 1.29 5.19
N TRP A 193 -7.11 2.20 5.86
CA TRP A 193 -8.20 1.85 6.76
C TRP A 193 -9.31 1.14 6.00
N PHE A 194 -9.72 1.68 4.86
CA PHE A 194 -10.63 1.02 3.94
C PHE A 194 -10.11 -0.36 3.50
N ALA A 195 -8.83 -0.47 3.12
CA ALA A 195 -8.23 -1.74 2.73
C ALA A 195 -8.33 -2.79 3.84
N PHE A 196 -7.98 -2.43 5.08
CA PHE A 196 -8.04 -3.31 6.25
C PHE A 196 -9.47 -3.69 6.61
N ALA A 197 -10.42 -2.76 6.48
CA ALA A 197 -11.84 -3.05 6.66
C ALA A 197 -12.32 -4.07 5.62
N VAL A 198 -11.97 -3.90 4.33
CA VAL A 198 -12.38 -4.83 3.26
C VAL A 198 -11.76 -6.22 3.45
N ILE A 199 -10.44 -6.31 3.62
CA ILE A 199 -9.78 -7.63 3.74
C ILE A 199 -10.12 -8.33 5.05
N GLY A 200 -10.50 -7.59 6.10
CA GLY A 200 -10.99 -8.16 7.36
C GLY A 200 -12.36 -8.81 7.23
N GLN A 201 -13.13 -8.50 6.18
CA GLN A 201 -14.42 -9.14 5.87
C GLN A 201 -14.28 -10.48 5.13
N ALA A 202 -13.08 -11.07 5.04
CA ALA A 202 -12.85 -12.31 4.29
C ALA A 202 -13.82 -13.43 4.68
N HIS A 203 -13.89 -13.80 5.97
CA HIS A 203 -14.76 -14.87 6.44
C HIS A 203 -16.25 -14.55 6.27
N PRO A 204 -16.75 -13.35 6.66
CA PRO A 204 -18.12 -12.94 6.34
C PRO A 204 -18.48 -12.99 4.86
N ALA A 205 -17.51 -12.77 3.96
CA ALA A 205 -17.67 -12.85 2.51
C ALA A 205 -17.59 -14.30 1.96
N GLY A 206 -17.42 -15.30 2.83
CA GLY A 206 -17.33 -16.71 2.43
C GLY A 206 -15.93 -17.16 2.01
N PHE A 207 -14.88 -16.41 2.31
CA PHE A 207 -13.50 -16.89 2.17
C PHE A 207 -13.27 -18.04 3.16
N GLY A 208 -13.02 -19.25 2.66
CA GLY A 208 -13.00 -20.42 3.51
C GLY A 208 -11.70 -20.62 4.30
N PRO A 209 -11.46 -21.82 4.82
CA PRO A 209 -10.61 -22.03 5.99
C PRO A 209 -9.10 -22.00 5.70
N TRP A 210 -8.65 -21.49 4.55
CA TRP A 210 -7.22 -21.31 4.26
C TRP A 210 -6.57 -20.51 5.40
N PRO A 211 -5.41 -20.95 5.93
CA PRO A 211 -4.51 -21.97 5.38
C PRO A 211 -4.73 -23.41 5.88
N ARG A 212 -5.80 -23.75 6.61
CA ARG A 212 -6.01 -25.13 7.13
C ARG A 212 -6.13 -26.19 6.02
N ARG A 213 -6.65 -25.80 4.87
CA ARG A 213 -6.58 -26.58 3.62
C ARG A 213 -6.11 -25.68 2.48
N ALA A 214 -5.74 -26.31 1.37
CA ALA A 214 -5.48 -25.60 0.13
C ALA A 214 -6.68 -24.73 -0.28
N MET A 215 -6.38 -23.59 -0.88
CA MET A 215 -7.37 -22.64 -1.36
C MET A 215 -8.09 -23.21 -2.58
N SER A 216 -9.42 -23.16 -2.59
CA SER A 216 -10.22 -23.51 -3.76
C SER A 216 -10.15 -22.40 -4.82
N ALA A 217 -10.53 -22.72 -6.07
CA ALA A 217 -10.58 -21.70 -7.12
C ALA A 217 -11.53 -20.53 -6.77
N GLY A 218 -12.69 -20.83 -6.15
CA GLY A 218 -13.64 -19.81 -5.71
C GLY A 218 -13.08 -18.90 -4.60
N GLU A 219 -12.35 -19.48 -3.65
CA GLU A 219 -11.66 -18.72 -2.60
C GLU A 219 -10.54 -17.85 -3.15
N ALA A 220 -9.82 -18.35 -4.15
CA ALA A 220 -8.78 -17.57 -4.83
C ALA A 220 -9.39 -16.35 -5.53
N VAL A 221 -10.49 -16.52 -6.27
CA VAL A 221 -11.21 -15.40 -6.89
C VAL A 221 -11.68 -14.41 -5.83
N MET A 222 -12.31 -14.88 -4.75
CA MET A 222 -12.76 -14.02 -3.65
C MET A 222 -11.61 -13.24 -3.00
N GLY A 223 -10.50 -13.92 -2.70
CA GLY A 223 -9.30 -13.32 -2.13
C GLY A 223 -8.68 -12.26 -3.05
N MET A 224 -8.58 -12.55 -4.35
CA MET A 224 -8.13 -11.59 -5.36
C MET A 224 -9.04 -10.37 -5.43
N SER A 225 -10.36 -10.57 -5.44
CA SER A 225 -11.35 -9.49 -5.47
C SER A 225 -11.25 -8.60 -4.23
N LEU A 226 -11.16 -9.18 -3.03
CA LEU A 226 -11.04 -8.41 -1.78
C LEU A 226 -9.71 -7.64 -1.71
N VAL A 227 -8.59 -8.25 -2.10
CA VAL A 227 -7.28 -7.58 -2.17
C VAL A 227 -7.31 -6.44 -3.19
N LEU A 228 -7.87 -6.68 -4.38
CA LEU A 228 -7.98 -5.68 -5.42
C LEU A 228 -8.84 -4.50 -4.95
N VAL A 229 -10.07 -4.76 -4.51
CA VAL A 229 -11.00 -3.72 -4.03
C VAL A 229 -10.40 -2.95 -2.87
N GLY A 230 -9.84 -3.66 -1.87
CA GLY A 230 -9.30 -3.02 -0.67
C GLY A 230 -8.13 -2.08 -0.97
N PHE A 231 -7.17 -2.49 -1.80
CA PHE A 231 -5.96 -1.71 -2.05
C PHE A 231 -6.04 -0.75 -3.25
N LEU A 232 -7.08 -0.84 -4.08
CA LEU A 232 -7.26 0.03 -5.26
C LEU A 232 -7.26 1.53 -4.90
N PRO A 233 -7.98 2.01 -3.87
CA PRO A 233 -7.94 3.43 -3.51
C PRO A 233 -6.54 3.92 -3.19
N HIS A 234 -5.75 3.12 -2.47
CA HIS A 234 -4.37 3.49 -2.14
C HIS A 234 -3.47 3.52 -3.38
N ALA A 235 -3.62 2.57 -4.32
CA ALA A 235 -2.89 2.60 -5.58
C ALA A 235 -3.23 3.81 -6.44
N ILE A 236 -4.51 4.21 -6.52
CA ILE A 236 -4.96 5.41 -7.23
C ILE A 236 -4.30 6.66 -6.63
N LEU A 237 -4.30 6.81 -5.30
CA LEU A 237 -3.64 7.94 -4.63
C LEU A 237 -2.13 7.98 -4.92
N VAL A 238 -1.46 6.83 -4.95
CA VAL A 238 -0.05 6.72 -5.29
C VAL A 238 0.20 7.13 -6.75
N TRP A 239 -0.63 6.68 -7.68
CA TRP A 239 -0.56 7.04 -9.10
C TRP A 239 -0.72 8.55 -9.30
N LEU A 240 -1.75 9.15 -8.71
CA LEU A 240 -1.97 10.60 -8.77
C LEU A 240 -0.76 11.38 -8.22
N ALA A 241 -0.21 10.95 -7.08
CA ALA A 241 0.96 11.59 -6.48
C ALA A 241 2.26 11.42 -7.29
N LEU A 242 2.38 10.36 -8.10
CA LEU A 242 3.48 10.15 -9.04
C LEU A 242 3.31 11.00 -10.30
N ARG A 243 2.08 11.07 -10.83
CA ARG A 243 1.71 11.88 -11.99
C ARG A 243 1.99 13.37 -11.75
N ASP A 244 1.59 13.89 -10.59
CA ASP A 244 1.84 15.29 -10.22
C ASP A 244 3.33 15.62 -10.13
N ARG A 245 4.15 14.67 -9.65
CA ARG A 245 5.61 14.85 -9.57
C ARG A 245 6.25 14.88 -10.96
N SER A 246 5.78 14.04 -11.89
CA SER A 246 6.25 14.05 -13.27
C SER A 246 5.97 15.38 -13.95
N LYS A 247 4.77 15.95 -13.78
CA LYS A 247 4.41 17.27 -14.32
C LYS A 247 5.32 18.39 -13.80
N ARG A 248 5.63 18.41 -12.50
CA ARG A 248 6.48 19.46 -11.90
C ARG A 248 7.95 19.42 -12.32
N LYS A 249 8.48 18.26 -12.73
CA LYS A 249 9.86 18.15 -13.24
C LYS A 249 10.04 18.75 -14.64
N LYS A 250 8.96 19.14 -15.31
CA LYS A 250 8.99 19.82 -16.60
C LYS A 250 8.67 21.31 -16.37
N PRO A 251 9.58 22.14 -15.81
CA PRO A 251 9.44 23.59 -15.96
C PRO A 251 9.66 23.94 -17.43
N ASP A 252 8.86 24.88 -17.93
CA ASP A 252 8.91 25.38 -19.30
C ASP A 252 10.36 25.67 -19.71
N THR A 253 10.91 24.86 -20.61
CA THR A 253 12.12 25.19 -21.39
C THR A 253 11.80 26.26 -22.44
N LEU A 254 11.07 27.29 -22.03
CA LEU A 254 10.75 28.50 -22.76
C LEU A 254 11.05 29.69 -21.84
N SER A 255 12.24 29.71 -21.26
CA SER A 255 12.86 30.99 -20.90
C SER A 255 13.39 31.58 -22.19
N VAL A 256 12.57 32.46 -22.75
CA VAL A 256 12.89 33.54 -23.70
C VAL A 256 14.40 33.79 -23.81
N ALA A 257 14.97 33.48 -24.98
CA ALA A 257 16.18 34.15 -25.42
C ALA A 257 15.78 35.61 -25.69
N ALA A 258 16.22 36.49 -24.81
CA ALA A 258 16.23 37.94 -25.02
C ALA A 258 17.59 38.33 -25.60
#